data_AF-A0A0K6G6H5-F1
#
_entry.id   AF-A0A0K6G6H5-F1
#
_cell.length_a   1.000
_cell.length_b   1.000
_cell.length_c   1.000
_cell.angle_alpha   90.00
_cell.angle_beta   90.00
_cell.angle_gamma   90.00
#
_symmetry.space_group_name_H-M   'P 1'
#
loop_
_entity.id
_entity.type
_entity.pdbx_description
1 polymer ?
#
loop_
_entity_poly.entity_id
_entity_poly.type
_entity_poly.pdbx_seq_one_letter_code
_entity_poly.pdbx_strand_id
1 'polypeptide(L)'
;MLNFSKHAKILPLNPPEYTRRVLSRFKVSPQQQIMINASGPTTLPAGWQVSHVDVLGGFVKIGQPATKRNISTLLEFAKDPTDRSALQSMLADDA
;
A
#
# COMPACT_ATOMS: atom_id res chain seq x y z
N MET A 1 11.07 -32.29 27.56
CA MET A 1 9.99 -31.28 27.39
C MET A 1 10.44 -30.26 26.36
N LEU A 2 9.85 -30.26 25.16
CA LEU A 2 10.08 -29.21 24.16
C LEU A 2 8.98 -28.16 24.33
N ASN A 3 9.36 -26.99 24.84
CA ASN A 3 8.50 -25.82 24.94
C ASN A 3 8.37 -25.20 23.54
N PHE A 4 7.24 -25.43 22.88
CA PHE A 4 6.89 -24.74 21.65
C PHE A 4 5.99 -23.56 21.99
N SER A 5 6.56 -22.37 22.21
CA SER A 5 5.82 -21.11 22.07
C SER A 5 5.64 -20.80 20.57
N LYS A 6 4.93 -21.70 19.85
CA LYS A 6 4.73 -21.61 18.40
C LYS A 6 3.64 -20.59 18.10
N HIS A 7 4.03 -19.33 17.99
CA HIS A 7 3.16 -18.28 17.45
C HIS A 7 3.01 -18.54 15.95
N ALA A 8 1.86 -19.10 15.53
CA ALA A 8 1.51 -19.15 14.12
C ALA A 8 1.31 -17.72 13.61
N LYS A 9 2.20 -17.25 12.73
CA LYS A 9 2.01 -15.97 12.04
C LYS A 9 0.95 -16.17 10.96
N ILE A 10 -0.31 -15.88 11.29
CA ILE A 10 -1.33 -15.64 10.28
C ILE A 10 -0.96 -14.30 9.62
N LEU A 11 -0.75 -14.29 8.30
CA LEU A 11 -0.56 -13.04 7.58
C LEU A 11 -1.95 -12.41 7.38
N PRO A 12 -2.28 -11.30 8.04
CA PRO A 12 -3.58 -10.67 7.85
C PRO A 12 -3.65 -10.09 6.44
N LEU A 13 -4.74 -10.41 5.74
CA LEU A 13 -5.08 -9.74 4.49
C LEU A 13 -5.77 -8.41 4.79
N ASN A 14 -5.56 -7.42 3.95
CA ASN A 14 -6.36 -6.21 3.98
C ASN A 14 -7.82 -6.56 3.67
N PRO A 15 -8.80 -5.90 4.32
CA PRO A 15 -10.20 -6.08 3.99
C PRO A 15 -10.49 -5.82 2.50
N PRO A 16 -11.33 -6.64 1.84
CA PRO A 16 -11.59 -6.51 0.40
C PRO A 16 -12.09 -5.12 -0.02
N GLU A 17 -12.84 -4.44 0.84
CA GLU A 17 -13.32 -3.07 0.60
C GLU A 17 -12.19 -2.04 0.52
N TYR A 18 -11.09 -2.22 1.25
CA TYR A 18 -9.93 -1.35 1.17
C TYR A 18 -9.23 -1.53 -0.17
N THR A 19 -9.01 -2.78 -0.57
CA THR A 19 -8.43 -3.11 -1.88
C THR A 19 -9.30 -2.54 -3.02
N ARG A 20 -10.62 -2.72 -2.97
CA ARG A 20 -11.55 -2.15 -3.98
C ARG A 20 -11.47 -0.63 -4.06
N ARG A 21 -11.39 0.08 -2.92
CA ARG A 21 -11.27 1.54 -2.89
C ARG A 21 -9.99 2.02 -3.58
N VAL A 22 -8.86 1.36 -3.33
CA VAL A 22 -7.57 1.71 -3.97
C VAL A 22 -7.65 1.46 -5.48
N LEU A 23 -8.09 0.29 -5.91
CA LEU A 23 -8.21 -0.06 -7.32
C LEU A 23 -9.10 0.94 -8.09
N SER A 24 -10.24 1.31 -7.50
CA SER A 24 -11.18 2.29 -8.08
C SER A 24 -10.56 3.69 -8.15
N ARG A 25 -9.91 4.17 -7.07
CA ARG A 25 -9.27 5.50 -7.03
C ARG A 25 -8.21 5.67 -8.10
N PHE A 26 -7.38 4.65 -8.31
CA PHE A 26 -6.27 4.69 -9.28
C PHE A 26 -6.65 4.14 -10.65
N LYS A 27 -7.92 3.70 -10.85
CA LYS A 27 -8.45 3.19 -12.12
C LYS A 27 -7.61 2.04 -12.71
N VAL A 28 -7.15 1.14 -11.84
CA VAL A 28 -6.34 -0.03 -12.22
C VAL A 28 -7.17 -1.30 -12.18
N SER A 29 -6.94 -2.19 -13.15
CA SER A 29 -7.66 -3.47 -13.25
C SER A 29 -7.22 -4.44 -12.13
N PRO A 30 -8.15 -5.08 -11.39
CA PRO A 30 -7.77 -5.97 -10.29
C PRO A 30 -6.93 -7.18 -10.74
N GLN A 31 -7.28 -7.77 -11.89
CA GLN A 31 -6.67 -9.02 -12.39
C GLN A 31 -5.44 -8.79 -13.27
N GLN A 32 -5.11 -7.54 -13.58
CA GLN A 32 -3.92 -7.23 -14.37
C GLN A 32 -2.67 -7.78 -13.67
N GLN A 33 -1.92 -8.58 -14.42
CA GLN A 33 -0.67 -9.17 -13.96
C GLN A 33 0.46 -8.16 -14.11
N ILE A 34 1.26 -8.02 -13.07
CA ILE A 34 2.46 -7.20 -13.05
C ILE A 34 3.65 -8.02 -12.57
N MET A 35 4.84 -7.62 -13.01
CA MET A 35 6.09 -8.11 -12.46
C MET A 35 6.79 -6.98 -11.71
N ILE A 36 7.08 -7.18 -10.44
CA ILE A 36 7.84 -6.23 -9.63
C ILE A 36 9.32 -6.59 -9.74
N ASN A 37 10.15 -5.64 -10.17
CA ASN A 37 11.60 -5.77 -10.18
C ASN A 37 12.17 -5.04 -8.96
N ALA A 38 13.03 -5.71 -8.20
CA ALA A 38 13.67 -5.14 -7.02
C ALA A 38 15.20 -5.24 -7.17
N SER A 39 15.91 -4.15 -6.89
CA SER A 39 17.37 -4.10 -6.89
C SER A 39 18.00 -4.49 -5.55
N GLY A 40 17.19 -4.82 -4.54
CA GLY A 40 17.63 -5.19 -3.19
C GLY A 40 16.53 -5.93 -2.40
N PRO A 41 16.77 -6.23 -1.11
CA PRO A 41 15.82 -6.95 -0.27
C PRO A 41 14.46 -6.25 -0.20
N THR A 42 13.39 -7.01 -0.41
CA THR A 42 12.01 -6.50 -0.37
C THR A 42 11.06 -7.54 0.20
N THR A 43 9.95 -7.05 0.77
CA THR A 43 8.82 -7.90 1.17
C THR A 43 7.78 -8.05 0.07
N LEU A 44 7.96 -7.35 -1.06
CA LEU A 44 7.06 -7.43 -2.21
C LEU A 44 7.33 -8.70 -3.04
N PRO A 45 6.34 -9.18 -3.78
CA PRO A 45 6.45 -10.35 -4.65
C PRO A 45 7.28 -10.01 -5.90
N ALA A 46 8.59 -9.94 -5.77
CA ALA A 46 9.51 -9.62 -6.86
C ALA A 46 9.89 -10.86 -7.69
N GLY A 47 10.05 -10.69 -9.00
CA GLY A 47 10.53 -11.73 -9.92
C GLY A 47 9.49 -12.75 -10.42
N TRP A 48 8.20 -12.52 -10.17
CA TRP A 48 7.10 -13.36 -10.66
C TRP A 48 5.86 -12.52 -10.98
N GLN A 49 4.93 -13.09 -11.75
CA GLN A 49 3.67 -12.45 -12.09
C GLN A 49 2.73 -12.47 -10.88
N VAL A 50 2.14 -11.33 -10.57
CA VAL A 50 1.19 -11.15 -9.48
C VAL A 50 0.09 -10.18 -9.89
N SER A 51 -1.14 -10.39 -9.42
CA SER A 51 -2.25 -9.47 -9.71
C SER A 51 -2.22 -8.23 -8.80
N HIS A 52 -2.81 -7.12 -9.25
CA HIS A 52 -2.99 -5.94 -8.39
C HIS A 52 -3.78 -6.24 -7.12
N VAL A 53 -4.81 -7.09 -7.19
CA VAL A 53 -5.63 -7.46 -6.02
C VAL A 53 -4.81 -8.25 -4.99
N ASP A 54 -3.91 -9.13 -5.42
CA ASP A 54 -3.08 -9.91 -4.51
C ASP A 54 -2.01 -9.03 -3.85
N VAL A 55 -1.36 -8.14 -4.61
CA VAL A 55 -0.40 -7.17 -4.06
C VAL A 55 -1.06 -6.32 -2.98
N LEU A 56 -2.20 -5.71 -3.30
CA LEU A 56 -2.93 -4.85 -2.38
C LEU A 56 -3.55 -5.62 -1.20
N GLY A 57 -3.90 -6.89 -1.39
CA GLY A 57 -4.49 -7.73 -0.36
C GLY A 57 -3.48 -8.20 0.69
N GLY A 58 -2.29 -8.63 0.26
CA GLY A 58 -1.36 -9.36 1.14
C GLY A 58 0.03 -8.75 1.35
N PHE A 59 0.47 -7.83 0.50
CA PHE A 59 1.88 -7.40 0.49
C PHE A 59 2.10 -5.95 0.92
N VAL A 60 1.05 -5.15 1.03
CA VAL A 60 1.09 -3.76 1.51
C VAL A 60 0.13 -3.58 2.68
N LYS A 61 0.35 -2.56 3.51
CA LYS A 61 -0.60 -2.20 4.58
C LYS A 61 -1.43 -1.02 4.12
N ILE A 62 -2.70 -1.25 3.82
CA ILE A 62 -3.67 -0.22 3.44
C ILE A 62 -4.77 -0.19 4.49
N GLY A 63 -4.95 0.92 5.19
CA GLY A 63 -5.94 1.02 6.28
C GLY A 63 -5.41 1.63 7.58
N GLN A 64 -4.11 1.88 7.67
CA GLN A 64 -3.57 2.78 8.69
C GLN A 64 -3.68 4.24 8.21
N PRO A 65 -3.81 5.21 9.12
CA PRO A 65 -3.70 6.62 8.78
C PRO A 65 -2.40 6.90 8.00
N ALA A 66 -2.48 7.74 6.98
CA ALA A 66 -1.30 8.13 6.21
C ALA A 66 -0.35 8.93 7.10
N THR A 67 0.94 8.61 7.04
CA THR A 67 1.98 9.35 7.78
C THR A 67 2.33 10.64 7.05
N LYS A 68 2.92 11.64 7.74
CA LYS A 68 3.48 12.84 7.11
C LYS A 68 4.38 12.51 5.93
N ARG A 69 5.23 11.49 6.07
CA ARG A 69 6.09 10.99 4.97
C ARG A 69 5.27 10.53 3.77
N ASN A 70 4.17 9.81 3.97
CA ASN A 70 3.29 9.41 2.87
C ASN A 70 2.70 10.64 2.17
N ILE A 71 2.23 11.64 2.93
CA ILE A 71 1.66 12.88 2.38
C ILE A 71 2.71 13.67 1.58
N SER A 72 3.93 13.82 2.12
CA SER A 72 5.05 14.45 1.39
C SER A 72 5.36 13.73 0.08
N THR A 73 5.42 12.40 0.08
CA THR A 73 5.61 11.64 -1.16
C THR A 73 4.45 11.85 -2.15
N LEU A 74 3.19 11.88 -1.69
CA LEU A 74 2.05 12.16 -2.58
C LEU A 74 2.14 13.56 -3.23
N LEU A 75 2.66 14.56 -2.51
CA LEU A 75 2.87 15.91 -3.05
C LEU A 75 3.88 15.97 -4.21
N GLU A 76 4.85 15.06 -4.25
CA GLU A 76 5.81 14.97 -5.36
C GLU A 76 5.14 14.55 -6.68
N PHE A 77 4.03 13.79 -6.59
CA PHE A 77 3.32 13.26 -7.75
C PHE A 77 1.98 13.96 -8.04
N ALA A 78 1.46 14.75 -7.11
CA ALA A 78 0.20 15.48 -7.28
C ALA A 78 0.36 16.60 -8.33
N LYS A 79 -0.42 16.53 -9.41
CA LYS A 79 -0.40 17.51 -10.51
C LYS A 79 -1.54 18.52 -10.42
N ASP A 80 -2.67 18.12 -9.85
CA ASP A 80 -3.84 18.97 -9.69
C ASP A 80 -3.61 20.00 -8.56
N PRO A 81 -3.80 21.31 -8.82
CA PRO A 81 -3.56 22.34 -7.81
C PRO A 81 -4.42 22.19 -6.55
N THR A 82 -5.66 21.72 -6.69
CA THR A 82 -6.58 21.50 -5.56
C THR A 82 -6.09 20.36 -4.69
N ASP A 83 -5.74 19.21 -5.29
CA ASP A 83 -5.16 18.07 -4.55
C ASP A 83 -3.86 18.46 -3.85
N ARG A 84 -3.00 19.25 -4.52
CA ARG A 84 -1.74 19.75 -3.93
C ARG A 84 -1.99 20.63 -2.71
N SER A 85 -2.93 21.58 -2.80
CA SER A 85 -3.26 22.47 -1.70
C SER A 85 -3.83 21.71 -0.50
N ALA A 86 -4.71 20.73 -0.75
CA ALA A 86 -5.26 19.87 0.31
C ALA A 86 -4.14 19.08 1.04
N LEU A 87 -3.24 18.44 0.28
CA LEU A 87 -2.11 17.69 0.86
C LEU A 87 -1.13 18.61 1.62
N GLN A 88 -0.93 19.86 1.18
CA GLN A 88 -0.12 20.85 1.92
C GLN A 88 -0.77 21.23 3.25
N SER A 89 -2.09 21.43 3.29
CA SER A 89 -2.83 21.72 4.53
C SER A 89 -2.66 20.60 5.55
N MET A 90 -2.76 19.33 5.12
CA MET A 90 -2.57 18.17 6.00
C MET A 90 -1.18 18.09 6.63
N LEU A 91 -0.15 18.75 6.05
CA LEU A 91 1.18 18.85 6.65
C LEU A 91 1.31 20.02 7.65
N ALA A 92 0.47 21.04 7.51
CA ALA A 92 0.48 22.25 8.33
C ALA A 92 -0.38 22.12 9.60
N ASP A 93 -1.45 21.31 9.57
CA ASP A 93 -2.45 21.18 10.66
C ASP A 93 -1.93 20.47 11.94
N ASP A 94 -0.66 20.10 12.01
CA ASP A 94 0.00 19.48 13.19
C ASP A 94 0.94 20.49 13.92
N ALA A 95 0.67 21.79 13.85
CA ALA A 95 1.41 22.86 14.53
C ALA A 95 0.64 23.44 15.72
#